data_AF-A0A6A2XDG9-F1
#
_entry.id   AF-A0A6A2XDG9-F1
#
_cell.length_a   1.000
_cell.length_b   1.000
_cell.length_c   1.000
_cell.angle_alpha   90.00
_cell.angle_beta   90.00
_cell.angle_gamma   90.00
#
_symmetry.space_group_name_H-M   'P 1'
#
loop_
_entity.id
_entity.type
_entity.pdbx_description
1 polymer ?
#
loop_
_entity_poly.entity_id
_entity_poly.type
_entity_poly.pdbx_seq_one_letter_code
_entity_poly.pdbx_strand_id
1 'polypeptide(L)'
;MGDPMMIMSSLFCLCLLLLLFKFLHRFWWTPIRIQYRLRKQGIKGPAYKFIHGNTKEVLEMRNEDLRRGGQPQLDITELELIKEMLNRRDQAFQKAPPPFYNKKIMGNGLATSVGERWFKCRKLISHAFQGECLKKMIPEMIVSAEMMLRSWKRHQGKEIEEFEEFRLLTSDIISRTAFGSSYLEGKNIFDMTKKYSDIIRRNVFKIRLPGIRLARQSKRRSFVPSWAVHHDPEFWGNDAHLFKPERFSEGVAIATNNNVTSYFPFGIGPRTCVGSNFAIVGAKIVLTMILQQYRFVLDCPTTWNSGYPSR
;
A
#
# COMPACT_ATOMS: atom_id res chain seq x y z
N MET A 1 25.18 -5.30 58.26
CA MET A 1 25.16 -4.62 56.95
C MET A 1 25.10 -5.71 55.90
N GLY A 2 24.04 -5.75 55.08
CA GLY A 2 23.89 -6.80 54.06
C GLY A 2 25.05 -6.76 53.07
N ASP A 3 25.54 -7.93 52.67
CA ASP A 3 26.60 -8.06 51.67
C ASP A 3 26.18 -7.29 50.39
N PRO A 4 26.95 -6.29 49.94
CA PRO A 4 26.67 -5.53 48.72
C PRO A 4 26.37 -6.44 47.52
N MET A 5 26.96 -7.63 47.47
CA MET A 5 26.76 -8.61 46.41
C MET A 5 25.33 -9.22 46.43
N MET A 6 24.76 -9.44 47.63
CA MET A 6 23.38 -9.91 47.80
C MET A 6 22.36 -8.84 47.40
N ILE A 7 22.62 -7.57 47.71
CA ILE A 7 21.76 -6.45 47.32
C ILE A 7 21.77 -6.26 45.80
N MET A 8 22.94 -6.36 45.16
CA MET A 8 23.05 -6.28 43.70
C MET A 8 22.34 -7.46 42.99
N SER A 9 22.47 -8.68 43.51
CA SER A 9 21.81 -9.86 42.96
C SER A 9 20.27 -9.76 43.06
N SER A 10 19.76 -9.35 44.22
CA SER A 10 18.32 -9.16 44.43
C SER A 10 17.72 -8.06 43.53
N LEU A 11 18.42 -6.94 43.36
CA LEU A 11 18.02 -5.88 42.41
C LEU A 11 18.02 -6.36 40.96
N PHE A 12 19.00 -7.17 40.57
CA PHE A 12 19.06 -7.77 39.24
C PHE A 12 17.90 -8.74 38.99
N CYS A 13 17.62 -9.63 39.95
CA CYS A 13 16.48 -10.55 39.90
C CYS A 13 15.14 -9.81 39.81
N LEU A 14 14.95 -8.75 40.61
CA LEU A 14 13.75 -7.90 40.54
C LEU A 14 13.61 -7.25 39.15
N CYS A 15 14.70 -6.77 38.58
CA CYS A 15 14.70 -6.19 37.23
C CYS A 15 14.29 -7.23 36.17
N LEU A 16 14.84 -8.44 36.22
CA LEU A 16 14.47 -9.54 35.32
C LEU A 16 12.99 -9.92 35.46
N LEU A 17 12.47 -10.01 36.68
CA LEU A 17 11.05 -10.30 36.94
C LEU A 17 10.14 -9.20 36.38
N LEU A 18 10.51 -7.92 36.54
CA LEU A 18 9.75 -6.80 35.97
C LEU A 18 9.79 -6.80 34.43
N LEU A 19 10.92 -7.17 33.83
CA LEU A 19 11.04 -7.33 32.38
C LEU A 19 10.21 -8.50 31.87
N LEU A 20 10.24 -9.64 32.56
CA LEU A 20 9.43 -10.82 32.24
C LEU A 20 7.93 -10.51 32.38
N PHE A 21 7.53 -9.83 33.45
CA PHE A 21 6.14 -9.39 33.64
C PHE A 21 5.70 -8.45 32.53
N LYS A 22 6.52 -7.44 32.18
CA LYS A 22 6.23 -6.53 31.05
C LYS A 22 6.15 -7.30 29.73
N PHE A 23 7.00 -8.30 29.53
CA PHE A 23 7.01 -9.16 28.36
C PHE A 23 5.72 -9.99 28.28
N LEU A 24 5.38 -10.75 29.32
CA LEU A 24 4.16 -11.55 29.40
C LEU A 24 2.90 -10.69 29.27
N HIS A 25 2.85 -9.55 29.97
CA HIS A 25 1.72 -8.63 29.88
C HIS A 25 1.53 -8.10 28.44
N ARG A 26 2.63 -7.82 27.73
CA ARG A 26 2.58 -7.26 26.37
C ARG A 26 2.33 -8.30 25.29
N PHE A 27 2.98 -9.46 25.36
CA PHE A 27 2.93 -10.49 24.31
C PHE A 27 1.90 -11.56 24.57
N TRP A 28 1.43 -11.72 25.81
CA TRP A 28 0.45 -12.74 26.15
C TRP A 28 -0.87 -12.12 26.60
N TRP A 29 -0.85 -11.34 27.68
CA TRP A 29 -2.09 -10.82 28.28
C TRP A 29 -2.82 -9.82 27.38
N THR A 30 -2.11 -8.82 26.86
CA THR A 30 -2.70 -7.74 26.06
C THR A 30 -3.38 -8.26 24.79
N PRO A 31 -2.75 -9.14 23.98
CA PRO A 31 -3.38 -9.70 22.78
C PRO A 31 -4.62 -10.55 23.10
N ILE A 32 -4.55 -11.44 24.11
CA ILE A 32 -5.70 -12.26 24.51
C ILE A 32 -6.86 -11.39 25.00
N ARG A 33 -6.59 -10.39 25.85
CA ARG A 33 -7.61 -9.45 26.34
C ARG A 33 -8.24 -8.63 25.22
N ILE A 34 -7.47 -8.26 24.19
CA ILE A 34 -8.01 -7.59 23.00
C ILE A 34 -8.90 -8.54 22.22
N GLN A 35 -8.43 -9.76 21.94
CA GLN A 35 -9.20 -10.77 21.21
C GLN A 35 -10.53 -11.10 21.93
N TYR A 36 -10.51 -11.26 23.25
CA TYR A 36 -11.72 -11.47 24.05
C TYR A 36 -12.72 -10.31 23.91
N ARG A 37 -12.25 -9.06 24.01
CA ARG A 37 -13.10 -7.88 23.83
C ARG A 37 -13.68 -7.78 22.42
N LEU A 38 -12.90 -8.09 21.39
CA LEU A 38 -13.36 -8.11 20.00
C LEU A 38 -14.45 -9.18 19.80
N ARG A 39 -14.24 -10.40 20.33
CA ARG A 39 -15.26 -11.47 20.27
C ARG A 39 -16.56 -11.10 20.99
N LYS A 40 -16.47 -10.43 22.15
CA LYS A 40 -17.65 -9.91 22.87
C LYS A 40 -18.43 -8.86 22.06
N GLN A 41 -17.77 -8.18 21.12
CA GLN A 41 -18.37 -7.24 20.18
C GLN A 41 -18.84 -7.91 18.88
N GLY A 42 -18.80 -9.24 18.78
CA GLY A 42 -19.16 -9.99 17.57
C GLY A 42 -18.08 -10.02 16.48
N ILE A 43 -16.92 -9.40 16.71
CA ILE A 43 -15.83 -9.32 15.73
C ILE A 43 -15.10 -10.67 15.69
N LYS A 44 -15.22 -11.36 14.55
CA LYS A 44 -14.56 -12.65 14.28
C LYS A 44 -13.11 -12.43 13.83
N GLY A 45 -12.27 -13.45 14.00
CA GLY A 45 -10.89 -13.43 13.52
C GLY A 45 -10.06 -14.61 14.03
N PRO A 46 -8.92 -14.88 13.38
CA PRO A 46 -8.04 -16.00 13.73
C PRO A 46 -7.52 -15.92 15.17
N ALA A 47 -7.24 -17.08 15.76
CA ALA A 47 -6.73 -17.20 17.12
C ALA A 47 -5.35 -16.50 17.26
N TYR A 48 -5.09 -15.84 18.38
CA TYR A 48 -3.76 -15.30 18.64
C TYR A 48 -2.75 -16.44 18.90
N LYS A 49 -1.62 -16.46 18.16
CA LYS A 49 -0.45 -17.31 18.48
C LYS A 49 0.66 -16.49 19.13
N PHE A 50 1.31 -17.05 20.14
CA PHE A 50 2.35 -16.36 20.91
C PHE A 50 3.51 -15.88 20.03
N ILE A 51 4.01 -14.66 20.28
CA ILE A 51 5.10 -13.94 19.57
C ILE A 51 4.72 -13.49 18.14
N HIS A 52 4.21 -14.37 17.30
CA HIS A 52 3.97 -14.09 15.87
C HIS A 52 2.54 -13.61 15.56
N GLY A 53 1.63 -13.72 16.52
CA GLY A 53 0.20 -13.47 16.31
C GLY A 53 -0.37 -14.40 15.24
N ASN A 54 -1.32 -13.89 14.47
CA ASN A 54 -1.98 -14.58 13.37
C ASN A 54 -1.33 -14.27 12.00
N THR A 55 -0.09 -13.76 11.98
CA THR A 55 0.54 -13.26 10.74
C THR A 55 0.59 -14.34 9.65
N LYS A 56 0.96 -15.58 9.98
CA LYS A 56 1.04 -16.68 9.00
C LYS A 56 -0.33 -17.08 8.42
N GLU A 57 -1.33 -17.28 9.27
CA GLU A 57 -2.71 -17.63 8.84
C GLU A 57 -3.32 -16.53 7.97
N VAL A 58 -3.00 -15.28 8.26
CA VAL A 58 -3.45 -14.13 7.46
C VAL A 58 -2.73 -14.03 6.13
N LEU A 59 -1.44 -14.35 6.07
CA LEU A 59 -0.69 -14.44 4.81
C LEU A 59 -1.24 -15.57 3.93
N GLU A 60 -1.68 -16.68 4.53
CA GLU A 60 -2.30 -17.81 3.85
C GLU A 60 -3.72 -17.49 3.32
N MET A 61 -4.44 -16.51 3.91
CA MET A 61 -5.79 -16.07 3.49
C MET A 61 -5.83 -15.22 2.17
N ARG A 62 -4.83 -15.38 1.30
CA ARG A 62 -4.67 -14.73 -0.02
C ARG A 62 -4.48 -13.20 0.03
N ASN A 63 -3.21 -12.83 0.15
CA ASN A 63 -2.48 -11.66 -0.37
C ASN A 63 -3.07 -10.25 -0.21
N GLU A 64 -2.98 -9.72 1.02
CA GLU A 64 -2.46 -8.37 1.21
C GLU A 64 -1.26 -8.43 2.18
N ASP A 65 -0.06 -8.45 1.59
CA ASP A 65 1.27 -8.56 2.23
C ASP A 65 1.63 -7.37 3.17
N LEU A 66 0.68 -6.75 3.85
CA LEU A 66 0.88 -5.45 4.55
C LEU A 66 0.84 -5.52 6.08
N ARG A 67 0.79 -6.71 6.70
CA ARG A 67 0.68 -6.79 8.16
C ARG A 67 2.04 -6.76 8.86
N ARG A 68 2.20 -5.74 9.72
CA ARG A 68 3.34 -5.61 10.63
C ARG A 68 3.07 -6.48 11.85
N GLY A 69 3.83 -7.56 12.02
CA GLY A 69 3.69 -8.46 13.17
C GLY A 69 3.68 -7.71 14.51
N GLY A 70 2.76 -8.09 15.40
CA GLY A 70 2.72 -7.63 16.80
C GLY A 70 1.85 -6.40 17.11
N GLN A 71 1.09 -5.85 16.15
CA GLN A 71 0.07 -4.80 16.43
C GLN A 71 -1.35 -5.29 16.11
N PRO A 72 -2.36 -4.99 16.96
CA PRO A 72 -3.74 -5.34 16.67
C PRO A 72 -4.26 -4.53 15.47
N GLN A 73 -4.75 -5.25 14.46
CA GLN A 73 -5.36 -4.70 13.25
C GLN A 73 -6.82 -5.16 13.15
N LEU A 74 -7.71 -4.25 12.75
CA LEU A 74 -9.10 -4.50 12.41
C LEU A 74 -9.27 -4.26 10.91
N ASP A 75 -9.64 -5.31 10.18
CA ASP A 75 -9.96 -5.21 8.76
C ASP A 75 -11.45 -4.89 8.63
N ILE A 76 -11.77 -3.88 7.81
CA ILE A 76 -13.12 -3.35 7.63
C ILE A 76 -13.50 -3.59 6.17
N THR A 77 -14.53 -4.41 5.96
CA THR A 77 -15.05 -4.77 4.63
C THR A 77 -16.45 -4.19 4.38
N GLU A 78 -17.15 -3.77 5.43
CA GLU A 78 -18.49 -3.20 5.35
C GLU A 78 -18.46 -1.83 4.65
N LEU A 79 -19.19 -1.70 3.54
CA LEU A 79 -19.11 -0.54 2.65
C LEU A 79 -19.48 0.78 3.32
N GLU A 80 -20.46 0.78 4.23
CA GLU A 80 -20.85 1.98 4.98
C GLU A 80 -19.74 2.42 5.96
N LEU A 81 -19.08 1.48 6.62
CA LEU A 81 -17.94 1.79 7.50
C LEU A 81 -16.72 2.24 6.70
N ILE A 82 -16.47 1.65 5.52
CA ILE A 82 -15.42 2.11 4.60
C ILE A 82 -15.71 3.54 4.17
N LYS A 83 -16.94 3.83 3.72
CA LYS A 83 -17.38 5.18 3.34
C LYS A 83 -17.19 6.17 4.48
N GLU A 84 -17.67 5.85 5.67
CA GLU A 84 -17.55 6.72 6.83
C GLU A 84 -16.07 6.98 7.13
N MET A 85 -15.29 5.91 7.31
CA MET A 85 -13.89 5.99 7.70
C MET A 85 -13.05 6.80 6.71
N LEU A 86 -13.24 6.60 5.40
CA LEU A 86 -12.45 7.26 4.36
C LEU A 86 -12.89 8.71 4.09
N ASN A 87 -14.13 9.08 4.43
CA ASN A 87 -14.65 10.44 4.26
C ASN A 87 -14.55 11.33 5.50
N ARG A 88 -14.29 10.77 6.69
CA ARG A 88 -14.15 11.51 7.95
C ARG A 88 -13.08 12.61 7.86
N ARG A 89 -13.47 13.84 8.21
CA ARG A 89 -12.62 15.05 8.19
C ARG A 89 -12.11 15.48 9.57
N ASP A 90 -12.66 14.90 10.64
CA ASP A 90 -12.33 15.14 12.06
C ASP A 90 -10.96 14.59 12.48
N GLN A 91 -10.19 14.05 11.53
CA GLN A 91 -8.90 13.40 11.76
C GLN A 91 -8.95 12.19 12.72
N ALA A 92 -10.12 11.59 12.96
CA ALA A 92 -10.22 10.36 13.76
C ALA A 92 -9.41 9.21 13.14
N PHE A 93 -9.36 9.17 11.81
CA PHE A 93 -8.59 8.20 11.03
C PHE A 93 -7.41 8.86 10.33
N GLN A 94 -6.24 8.82 10.98
CA GLN A 94 -4.97 9.27 10.38
C GLN A 94 -4.15 8.09 9.89
N LYS A 95 -3.36 8.29 8.82
CA LYS A 95 -2.34 7.31 8.43
C LYS A 95 -1.42 7.05 9.62
N ALA A 96 -1.22 5.77 9.94
CA ALA A 96 -0.25 5.38 10.95
C ALA A 96 1.12 5.95 10.57
N PRO A 97 1.83 6.62 11.50
CA PRO A 97 3.13 7.19 11.18
C PRO A 97 4.04 6.06 10.70
N PRO A 98 4.83 6.29 9.64
CA PRO A 98 5.78 5.30 9.18
C PRO A 98 6.78 5.00 10.32
N PRO A 99 7.36 3.79 10.38
CA PRO A 99 8.42 3.47 11.33
C PRO A 99 9.51 4.53 11.27
N PHE A 100 10.18 4.78 12.39
CA PHE A 100 11.14 5.89 12.55
C PHE A 100 12.14 6.03 11.38
N TYR A 101 12.66 4.90 10.89
CA TYR A 101 13.62 4.88 9.77
C TYR A 101 13.01 5.36 8.44
N ASN A 102 11.76 4.98 8.17
CA ASN A 102 11.04 5.37 6.95
C ASN A 102 10.72 6.86 6.92
N LYS A 103 10.48 7.50 8.08
CA LYS A 103 10.28 8.96 8.15
C LYS A 103 11.57 9.71 7.79
N LYS A 104 12.75 9.17 8.16
CA LYS A 104 14.05 9.77 7.80
C LYS A 104 14.32 9.69 6.31
N ILE A 105 13.89 8.61 5.64
CA ILE A 105 14.05 8.43 4.20
C ILE A 105 13.02 9.23 3.39
N MET A 106 11.73 9.11 3.72
CA MET A 106 10.66 9.71 2.93
C MET A 106 10.39 11.18 3.27
N GLY A 107 11.07 11.73 4.28
CA GLY A 107 10.89 13.09 4.74
C GLY A 107 9.45 13.41 5.14
N ASN A 108 9.08 14.68 5.00
CA ASN A 108 7.78 15.22 5.40
C ASN A 108 6.94 15.65 4.18
N GLY A 109 6.78 14.73 3.22
CA GLY A 109 5.96 14.90 2.03
C GLY A 109 4.47 14.58 2.24
N LEU A 110 3.68 14.61 1.16
CA LEU A 110 2.22 14.37 1.20
C LEU A 110 1.86 13.00 1.77
N ALA A 111 2.64 11.96 1.46
CA ALA A 111 2.38 10.59 1.91
C ALA A 111 2.63 10.38 3.41
N THR A 112 3.54 11.14 4.02
CA THR A 112 4.02 10.95 5.39
C THR A 112 3.49 12.00 6.38
N SER A 113 2.97 13.13 5.87
CA SER A 113 2.44 14.21 6.69
C SER A 113 1.02 13.93 7.21
N VAL A 114 0.69 14.54 8.36
CA VAL A 114 -0.64 14.53 9.00
C VAL A 114 -1.05 15.95 9.38
N GLY A 115 -2.32 16.15 9.76
CA GLY A 115 -2.85 17.43 10.22
C GLY A 115 -2.70 18.58 9.20
N GLU A 116 -2.41 19.77 9.70
CA GLU A 116 -2.31 21.00 8.92
C GLU A 116 -1.26 20.94 7.80
N ARG A 117 -0.10 20.33 8.08
CA ARG A 117 0.96 20.16 7.07
C ARG A 117 0.48 19.33 5.89
N TRP A 118 -0.21 18.21 6.16
CA TRP A 118 -0.79 17.40 5.11
C TRP A 118 -1.81 18.20 4.30
N PHE A 119 -2.69 18.96 4.96
CA PHE A 119 -3.71 19.77 4.30
C PHE A 119 -3.07 20.81 3.36
N LYS A 120 -2.06 21.55 3.83
CA LYS A 120 -1.30 22.52 3.03
C LYS A 120 -0.65 21.85 1.80
N CYS A 121 0.10 20.76 2.01
CA CYS A 121 0.71 20.00 0.90
C CYS A 121 -0.35 19.46 -0.08
N ARG A 122 -1.47 18.95 0.43
CA ARG A 122 -2.55 18.39 -0.39
C ARG A 122 -3.17 19.47 -1.26
N LYS A 123 -3.48 20.63 -0.68
CA LYS A 123 -4.07 21.75 -1.41
C LYS A 123 -3.16 22.21 -2.55
N LEU A 124 -1.87 22.40 -2.27
CA LEU A 124 -0.89 22.82 -3.27
C LEU A 124 -0.74 21.80 -4.42
N ILE A 125 -0.57 20.53 -4.10
CA ILE A 125 -0.33 19.48 -5.11
C ILE A 125 -1.58 19.17 -5.94
N SER A 126 -2.79 19.26 -5.35
CA SER A 126 -4.02 18.90 -6.07
C SER A 126 -4.24 19.77 -7.32
N HIS A 127 -3.84 21.05 -7.28
CA HIS A 127 -3.93 21.94 -8.44
C HIS A 127 -3.05 21.48 -9.62
N ALA A 128 -1.88 20.89 -9.35
CA ALA A 128 -0.96 20.46 -10.40
C ALA A 128 -1.50 19.30 -11.25
N PHE A 129 -2.37 18.46 -10.67
CA PHE A 129 -2.89 17.25 -11.31
C PHE A 129 -4.36 17.36 -11.78
N GLN A 130 -4.87 18.58 -11.93
CA GLN A 130 -6.26 18.84 -12.32
C GLN A 130 -6.35 19.92 -13.41
N GLY A 131 -7.44 19.87 -14.18
CA GLY A 131 -7.79 20.88 -15.19
C GLY A 131 -6.64 21.20 -16.13
N GLU A 132 -6.34 22.49 -16.25
CA GLU A 132 -5.41 23.01 -17.27
C GLU A 132 -3.95 22.73 -16.98
N CYS A 133 -3.57 22.51 -15.71
CA CYS A 133 -2.23 22.05 -15.38
C CYS A 133 -1.98 20.63 -15.94
N LEU A 134 -2.96 19.73 -15.82
CA LEU A 134 -2.85 18.38 -16.35
C LEU A 134 -2.79 18.38 -17.89
N LYS A 135 -3.63 19.20 -18.55
CA LYS A 135 -3.62 19.27 -20.03
C LYS A 135 -2.24 19.66 -20.59
N LYS A 136 -1.52 20.55 -19.91
CA LYS A 136 -0.15 20.95 -20.31
C LYS A 136 0.88 19.83 -20.21
N MET A 137 0.60 18.76 -19.46
CA MET A 137 1.48 17.60 -19.33
C MET A 137 1.27 16.55 -20.42
N ILE A 138 0.13 16.58 -21.12
CA ILE A 138 -0.24 15.58 -22.14
C ILE A 138 0.79 15.48 -23.27
N PRO A 139 1.32 16.58 -23.85
CA PRO A 139 2.33 16.49 -24.91
C PRO A 139 3.56 15.68 -24.48
N GLU A 140 4.05 15.88 -23.26
CA GLU A 140 5.20 15.13 -22.74
C GLU A 140 4.89 13.64 -22.54
N MET A 141 3.66 13.30 -22.12
CA MET A 141 3.22 11.89 -22.04
C MET A 141 3.25 11.22 -23.41
N ILE A 142 2.78 11.91 -24.44
CA ILE A 142 2.78 11.43 -25.82
C ILE A 142 4.22 11.23 -26.30
N VAL A 143 5.12 12.19 -26.05
CA VAL A 143 6.54 12.07 -26.44
C VAL A 143 7.20 10.85 -25.79
N SER A 144 6.99 10.61 -24.49
CA SER A 144 7.52 9.40 -23.83
C SER A 144 6.97 8.11 -24.46
N ALA A 145 5.68 8.06 -24.75
CA ALA A 145 5.04 6.91 -25.38
C ALA A 145 5.58 6.68 -26.80
N GLU A 146 5.74 7.72 -27.61
CA GLU A 146 6.34 7.62 -28.94
C GLU A 146 7.77 7.08 -28.88
N MET A 147 8.58 7.54 -27.93
CA MET A 147 9.96 7.07 -27.77
C MET A 147 10.03 5.58 -27.45
N MET A 148 9.15 5.08 -26.57
CA MET A 148 9.01 3.66 -26.29
C MET A 148 8.59 2.89 -27.55
N LEU A 149 7.53 3.34 -28.24
CA LEU A 149 7.05 2.64 -29.44
C LEU A 149 8.08 2.65 -30.59
N ARG A 150 8.91 3.69 -30.71
CA ARG A 150 10.05 3.72 -31.64
C ARG A 150 11.11 2.69 -31.26
N SER A 151 11.36 2.48 -29.97
CA SER A 151 12.31 1.46 -29.51
C SER A 151 11.81 0.04 -29.85
N TRP A 152 10.50 -0.19 -29.74
CA TRP A 152 9.86 -1.48 -30.03
C TRP A 152 9.93 -1.87 -31.51
N LYS A 153 9.98 -0.90 -32.44
CA LYS A 153 10.20 -1.21 -33.87
C LYS A 153 11.47 -2.03 -34.13
N ARG A 154 12.50 -1.88 -33.29
CA ARG A 154 13.75 -2.67 -33.38
C ARG A 154 13.64 -4.07 -32.75
N HIS A 155 12.55 -4.33 -32.03
CA HIS A 155 12.27 -5.56 -31.30
C HIS A 155 11.11 -6.35 -31.93
N GLN A 156 10.70 -6.02 -33.15
CA GLN A 156 9.60 -6.70 -33.83
C GLN A 156 9.90 -8.20 -33.97
N GLY A 157 8.99 -9.04 -33.45
CA GLY A 157 9.15 -10.50 -33.43
C GLY A 157 10.06 -11.06 -32.32
N LYS A 158 10.51 -10.21 -31.37
CA LYS A 158 11.26 -10.64 -30.19
C LYS A 158 10.40 -10.54 -28.94
N GLU A 159 10.65 -11.41 -27.97
CA GLU A 159 10.09 -11.30 -26.63
C GLU A 159 10.52 -9.98 -25.99
N ILE A 160 9.58 -9.33 -25.32
CA ILE A 160 9.81 -8.12 -24.53
C ILE A 160 9.37 -8.38 -23.09
N GLU A 161 10.17 -7.90 -22.14
CA GLU A 161 9.81 -7.94 -20.72
C GLU A 161 8.95 -6.71 -20.41
N GLU A 162 7.63 -6.93 -20.22
CA GLU A 162 6.64 -5.86 -20.07
C GLU A 162 6.97 -4.93 -18.89
N PHE A 163 7.38 -5.49 -17.75
CA PHE A 163 7.55 -4.70 -16.53
C PHE A 163 8.64 -3.64 -16.68
N GLU A 164 9.78 -3.97 -17.26
CA GLU A 164 10.90 -3.06 -17.47
C GLU A 164 10.56 -1.99 -18.51
N GLU A 165 9.85 -2.32 -19.60
CA GLU A 165 9.40 -1.34 -20.60
C GLU A 165 8.46 -0.30 -19.98
N PHE A 166 7.42 -0.75 -19.27
CA PHE A 166 6.48 0.16 -18.61
C PHE A 166 7.10 0.89 -17.42
N ARG A 167 8.07 0.30 -16.72
CA ARG A 167 8.84 0.98 -15.66
C ARG A 167 9.65 2.14 -16.24
N LEU A 168 10.34 1.94 -17.37
CA LEU A 168 11.10 3.00 -18.03
C LEU A 168 10.17 4.10 -18.55
N LEU A 169 9.07 3.72 -19.20
CA LEU A 169 8.08 4.67 -19.70
C LEU A 169 7.51 5.54 -18.58
N THR A 170 7.05 4.93 -17.48
CA THR A 170 6.45 5.66 -16.35
C THR A 170 7.45 6.57 -15.66
N SER A 171 8.72 6.15 -15.56
CA SER A 171 9.81 7.01 -15.08
C SER A 171 10.08 8.20 -16.02
N ASP A 172 10.05 7.99 -17.34
CA ASP A 172 10.25 9.10 -18.30
C ASP A 172 9.08 10.09 -18.29
N ILE A 173 7.84 9.60 -18.24
CA ILE A 173 6.64 10.42 -18.13
C ILE A 173 6.72 11.34 -16.91
N ILE A 174 7.05 10.79 -15.72
CA ILE A 174 7.14 11.63 -14.52
C ILE A 174 8.35 12.57 -14.58
N SER A 175 9.48 12.15 -15.14
CA SER A 175 10.66 13.02 -15.35
C SER A 175 10.32 14.25 -16.18
N ARG A 176 9.65 14.07 -17.32
CA ARG A 176 9.28 15.19 -18.21
C ARG A 176 8.20 16.05 -17.60
N THR A 177 7.13 15.42 -17.12
CA THR A 177 5.94 16.17 -16.69
C THR A 177 6.12 16.88 -15.36
N ALA A 178 6.85 16.28 -14.40
CA ALA A 178 7.02 16.86 -13.07
C ALA A 178 8.33 17.66 -12.92
N PHE A 179 9.37 17.34 -13.69
CA PHE A 179 10.70 17.94 -13.52
C PHE A 179 11.24 18.63 -14.77
N GLY A 180 10.55 18.58 -15.91
CA GLY A 180 11.04 19.16 -17.16
C GLY A 180 12.35 18.51 -17.64
N SER A 181 12.56 17.24 -17.28
CA SER A 181 13.80 16.48 -17.49
C SER A 181 13.50 15.19 -18.28
N SER A 182 14.39 14.20 -18.27
CA SER A 182 14.19 12.88 -18.88
C SER A 182 14.50 11.74 -17.91
N TYR A 183 14.11 10.51 -18.24
CA TYR A 183 14.56 9.35 -17.46
C TYR A 183 16.09 9.26 -17.42
N LEU A 184 16.78 9.58 -18.53
CA LEU A 184 18.23 9.47 -18.62
C LEU A 184 18.94 10.42 -17.66
N GLU A 185 18.49 11.66 -17.57
CA GLU A 185 19.00 12.66 -16.62
C GLU A 185 18.69 12.27 -15.17
N GLY A 186 17.50 11.73 -14.91
CA GLY A 186 17.03 11.32 -13.58
C GLY A 186 17.41 9.90 -13.15
N LYS A 187 18.11 9.11 -13.98
CA LYS A 187 18.28 7.67 -13.81
C LYS A 187 18.82 7.30 -12.43
N ASN A 188 19.87 8.00 -12.00
CA ASN A 188 20.48 7.78 -10.69
C ASN A 188 19.48 8.00 -9.54
N ILE A 189 18.56 8.95 -9.67
CA ILE A 189 17.53 9.23 -8.66
C ILE A 189 16.53 8.08 -8.58
N PHE A 190 16.07 7.55 -9.73
CA PHE A 190 15.16 6.41 -9.75
C PHE A 190 15.81 5.14 -9.19
N ASP A 191 17.05 4.87 -9.56
CA ASP A 191 17.79 3.70 -9.09
C ASP A 191 18.00 3.77 -7.56
N MET A 192 18.32 4.95 -7.04
CA MET A 192 18.40 5.19 -5.60
C MET A 192 17.04 5.04 -4.93
N THR A 193 15.97 5.57 -5.52
CA THR A 193 14.60 5.45 -4.99
C THR A 193 14.13 4.00 -4.93
N LYS A 194 14.47 3.18 -5.94
CA LYS A 194 14.23 1.73 -5.96
C LYS A 194 14.95 1.04 -4.80
N LYS A 195 16.27 1.28 -4.65
CA LYS A 195 17.06 0.75 -3.53
C LYS A 195 16.50 1.14 -2.16
N TYR A 196 16.11 2.40 -1.98
CA TYR A 196 15.48 2.86 -0.75
C TYR A 196 14.13 2.18 -0.49
N SER A 197 13.31 1.99 -1.53
CA SER A 197 12.02 1.31 -1.43
C SER A 197 12.19 -0.15 -1.00
N ASP A 198 13.19 -0.85 -1.53
CA ASP A 198 13.53 -2.22 -1.13
C ASP A 198 13.98 -2.30 0.34
N ILE A 199 14.84 -1.37 0.77
CA ILE A 199 15.27 -1.27 2.17
C ILE A 199 14.08 -1.01 3.09
N ILE A 200 13.19 -0.09 2.71
CA ILE A 200 11.97 0.21 3.45
C ILE A 200 11.09 -1.04 3.54
N ARG A 201 10.83 -1.72 2.43
CA ARG A 201 10.00 -2.92 2.37
C ARG A 201 10.54 -4.00 3.30
N ARG A 202 11.82 -4.35 3.17
CA ARG A 202 12.47 -5.39 4.00
C ARG A 202 12.42 -5.07 5.49
N ASN A 203 12.53 -3.80 5.86
CA ASN A 203 12.54 -3.38 7.27
C ASN A 203 11.14 -3.16 7.87
N VAL A 204 10.12 -2.89 7.05
CA VAL A 204 8.73 -2.73 7.51
C VAL A 204 8.19 -4.04 8.10
N PHE A 205 8.67 -5.18 7.62
CA PHE A 205 8.23 -6.52 8.05
C PHE A 205 9.14 -7.17 9.11
N LYS A 206 10.30 -6.57 9.44
CA LYS A 206 11.14 -7.08 10.53
C LYS A 206 10.48 -6.79 11.88
N ILE A 207 10.06 -7.85 12.55
CA ILE A 207 9.63 -7.84 13.95
C ILE A 207 10.82 -7.33 14.78
N ARG A 208 10.68 -6.17 15.42
CA ARG A 208 11.68 -5.70 16.38
C ARG A 208 11.52 -6.47 17.68
N LEU A 209 12.58 -7.16 18.10
CA LEU A 209 12.68 -7.71 19.45
C LEU A 209 12.67 -6.55 20.47
N PRO A 210 11.96 -6.67 21.59
CA PRO A 210 11.52 -5.54 22.38
C PRO A 210 12.53 -5.23 23.49
N GLY A 211 13.73 -4.75 23.11
CA GLY A 211 14.76 -4.31 24.07
C GLY A 211 15.13 -2.82 23.94
N ILE A 212 15.00 -2.26 22.74
CA ILE A 212 15.46 -0.90 22.44
C ILE A 212 14.25 -0.02 22.10
N ARG A 213 13.76 0.69 23.12
CA ARG A 213 12.74 1.76 23.12
C ARG A 213 11.36 1.37 22.59
N LEU A 214 10.45 1.06 23.53
CA LEU A 214 9.06 0.69 23.23
C LEU A 214 8.04 1.34 24.18
N ALA A 215 8.13 2.66 24.33
CA ALA A 215 7.02 3.49 24.77
C ALA A 215 6.42 4.21 23.55
N ARG A 216 5.51 3.57 22.83
CA ARG A 216 4.54 4.30 21.99
C ARG A 216 3.25 3.52 21.87
N GLN A 217 2.19 4.21 22.28
CA GLN A 217 0.82 3.80 22.55
C GLN A 217 0.24 2.75 21.60
N SER A 218 -0.52 1.83 22.20
CA SER A 218 -1.45 0.87 21.58
C SER A 218 -2.54 1.60 20.78
N LYS A 219 -2.22 2.13 19.61
CA LYS A 219 -3.25 2.55 18.64
C LYS A 219 -3.67 1.32 17.84
N ARG A 220 -4.96 0.95 17.95
CA ARG A 220 -5.58 -0.06 17.08
C ARG A 220 -5.52 0.45 15.64
N ARG A 221 -5.12 -0.40 14.71
CA ARG A 221 -5.04 -0.03 13.30
C ARG A 221 -6.29 -0.53 12.59
N SER A 222 -7.01 0.36 11.92
CA SER A 222 -8.03 -0.04 10.96
C SER A 222 -7.40 -0.16 9.58
N PHE A 223 -7.90 -1.12 8.80
CA PHE A 223 -7.39 -1.40 7.48
C PHE A 223 -8.55 -1.78 6.56
N VAL A 224 -8.52 -1.29 5.31
CA VAL A 224 -9.52 -1.61 4.30
C VAL A 224 -8.83 -2.48 3.25
N PRO A 225 -9.19 -3.77 3.16
CA PRO A 225 -8.61 -4.65 2.17
C PRO A 225 -9.27 -4.41 0.82
N SER A 226 -8.71 -3.50 0.01
CA SER A 226 -9.27 -3.17 -1.30
C SER A 226 -9.37 -4.39 -2.20
N TRP A 227 -8.38 -5.29 -2.14
CA TRP A 227 -8.39 -6.49 -2.96
C TRP A 227 -9.59 -7.40 -2.66
N ALA A 228 -9.86 -7.64 -1.36
CA ALA A 228 -10.97 -8.46 -0.92
C ALA A 228 -12.30 -7.87 -1.37
N VAL A 229 -12.49 -6.55 -1.19
CA VAL A 229 -13.72 -5.87 -1.60
C VAL A 229 -13.90 -5.83 -3.12
N HIS A 230 -12.80 -5.75 -3.90
CA HIS A 230 -12.84 -5.73 -5.38
C HIS A 230 -13.08 -7.12 -6.01
N HIS A 231 -12.98 -8.19 -5.22
CA HIS A 231 -13.20 -9.57 -5.66
C HIS A 231 -14.35 -10.25 -4.90
N ASP A 232 -15.14 -9.49 -4.16
CA ASP A 232 -16.27 -10.01 -3.40
C ASP A 232 -17.45 -10.31 -4.34
N PRO A 233 -17.91 -11.56 -4.48
CA PRO A 233 -19.05 -11.91 -5.31
C PRO A 233 -20.35 -11.21 -4.91
N GLU A 234 -20.48 -10.75 -3.66
CA GLU A 234 -21.64 -9.96 -3.21
C GLU A 234 -21.79 -8.68 -4.03
N PHE A 235 -20.67 -7.98 -4.27
CA PHE A 235 -20.67 -6.72 -5.00
C PHE A 235 -20.42 -6.89 -6.49
N TRP A 236 -19.61 -7.89 -6.87
CA TRP A 236 -19.10 -8.07 -8.23
C TRP A 236 -19.73 -9.25 -8.99
N GLY A 237 -20.65 -9.98 -8.35
CA GLY A 237 -21.25 -11.19 -8.91
C GLY A 237 -20.32 -12.40 -8.88
N ASN A 238 -20.85 -13.58 -9.22
CA ASN A 238 -20.08 -14.85 -9.18
C ASN A 238 -18.88 -14.86 -10.14
N ASP A 239 -18.84 -13.96 -11.12
CA ASP A 239 -17.74 -13.78 -12.06
C ASP A 239 -16.70 -12.73 -11.59
N ALA A 240 -16.69 -12.35 -10.31
CA ALA A 240 -15.76 -11.36 -9.73
C ALA A 240 -14.28 -11.67 -9.99
N HIS A 241 -13.92 -12.94 -10.16
CA HIS A 241 -12.54 -13.38 -10.42
C HIS A 241 -12.16 -13.40 -11.91
N LEU A 242 -13.10 -13.11 -12.82
CA LEU A 242 -12.87 -13.12 -14.26
C LEU A 242 -12.52 -11.70 -14.76
N PHE A 243 -11.57 -11.63 -15.69
CA PHE A 243 -11.31 -10.41 -16.44
C PHE A 243 -12.44 -10.17 -17.47
N LYS A 244 -13.37 -9.28 -17.14
CA LYS A 244 -14.56 -8.96 -17.95
C LYS A 244 -14.74 -7.44 -18.07
N PRO A 245 -14.06 -6.79 -19.04
CA PRO A 245 -14.14 -5.34 -19.23
C PRO A 245 -15.57 -4.82 -19.45
N GLU A 246 -16.41 -5.61 -20.12
CA GLU A 246 -17.79 -5.28 -20.49
C GLU A 246 -18.66 -5.01 -19.26
N ARG A 247 -18.25 -5.49 -18.08
CA ARG A 247 -18.90 -5.19 -16.80
C ARG A 247 -19.07 -3.69 -16.56
N PHE A 248 -18.14 -2.87 -17.05
CA PHE A 248 -18.15 -1.42 -16.85
C PHE A 248 -18.85 -0.66 -17.98
N SER A 249 -19.43 -1.34 -18.97
CA SER A 249 -20.08 -0.71 -20.14
C SER A 249 -21.23 0.22 -19.76
N GLU A 250 -21.99 -0.13 -18.73
CA GLU A 250 -23.10 0.67 -18.18
C GLU A 250 -22.69 1.48 -16.94
N GLY A 251 -21.39 1.59 -16.69
CA GLY A 251 -20.82 2.33 -15.57
C GLY A 251 -20.68 1.53 -14.27
N VAL A 252 -20.06 2.17 -13.28
CA VAL A 252 -19.62 1.53 -12.03
C VAL A 252 -20.80 1.04 -11.17
N ALA A 253 -21.95 1.74 -11.20
CA ALA A 253 -23.10 1.34 -10.41
C ALA A 253 -23.61 -0.05 -10.82
N ILE A 254 -23.83 -0.26 -12.12
CA ILE A 254 -24.23 -1.57 -12.65
C ILE A 254 -23.13 -2.60 -12.44
N ALA A 255 -21.86 -2.24 -12.66
CA ALA A 255 -20.72 -3.12 -12.47
C ALA A 255 -20.61 -3.70 -11.04
N THR A 256 -21.15 -2.98 -10.05
CA THR A 256 -21.00 -3.30 -8.62
C THR A 256 -22.32 -3.64 -7.93
N ASN A 257 -23.34 -4.09 -8.67
CA ASN A 257 -24.67 -4.39 -8.11
C ASN A 257 -25.25 -3.20 -7.30
N ASN A 258 -25.07 -1.98 -7.80
CA ASN A 258 -25.42 -0.70 -7.17
C ASN A 258 -24.63 -0.36 -5.88
N ASN A 259 -23.59 -1.11 -5.55
CA ASN A 259 -22.69 -0.87 -4.42
C ASN A 259 -21.46 -0.07 -4.84
N VAL A 260 -21.63 1.12 -5.41
CA VAL A 260 -20.54 1.94 -6.01
C VAL A 260 -19.28 2.13 -5.15
N THR A 261 -19.41 2.02 -3.84
CA THR A 261 -18.32 2.18 -2.87
C THR A 261 -17.50 0.93 -2.64
N SER A 262 -17.88 -0.19 -3.25
CA SER A 262 -17.01 -1.35 -3.39
C SER A 262 -15.91 -1.09 -4.43
N TYR A 263 -16.06 -0.11 -5.33
CA TYR A 263 -15.04 0.24 -6.32
C TYR A 263 -14.26 1.50 -5.93
N PHE A 264 -13.02 1.32 -5.50
CA PHE A 264 -12.15 2.40 -5.03
C PHE A 264 -10.66 2.20 -5.36
N PRO A 265 -10.30 2.02 -6.65
CA PRO A 265 -8.91 1.76 -7.07
C PRO A 265 -7.93 2.88 -6.67
N PHE A 266 -8.44 4.11 -6.51
CA PHE A 266 -7.67 5.27 -6.07
C PHE A 266 -8.01 5.73 -4.64
N GLY A 267 -8.79 4.94 -3.90
CA GLY A 267 -9.33 5.31 -2.58
C GLY A 267 -10.46 6.34 -2.65
N ILE A 268 -11.09 6.60 -1.50
CA ILE A 268 -12.26 7.46 -1.35
C ILE A 268 -11.92 8.66 -0.45
N GLY A 269 -12.63 9.77 -0.62
CA GLY A 269 -12.64 10.90 0.32
C GLY A 269 -11.41 11.82 0.23
N PRO A 270 -11.15 12.64 1.26
CA PRO A 270 -10.11 13.68 1.24
C PRO A 270 -8.69 13.16 0.96
N ARG A 271 -8.46 11.86 1.18
CA ARG A 271 -7.17 11.19 1.02
C ARG A 271 -7.09 10.33 -0.26
N THR A 272 -8.08 10.39 -1.16
CA THR A 272 -8.04 9.75 -2.48
C THR A 272 -6.76 10.11 -3.25
N CYS A 273 -6.29 9.27 -4.17
CA CYS A 273 -5.06 9.49 -4.92
C CYS A 273 -5.09 10.86 -5.60
N VAL A 274 -4.04 11.67 -5.38
CA VAL A 274 -3.96 13.01 -5.98
C VAL A 274 -3.65 12.95 -7.47
N GLY A 275 -2.98 11.90 -7.93
CA GLY A 275 -2.58 11.69 -9.31
C GLY A 275 -3.49 10.74 -10.10
N SER A 276 -4.72 10.47 -9.63
CA SER A 276 -5.65 9.55 -10.31
C SER A 276 -5.95 9.98 -11.74
N ASN A 277 -6.26 11.26 -11.96
CA ASN A 277 -6.50 11.79 -13.31
C ASN A 277 -5.26 11.69 -14.20
N PHE A 278 -4.09 12.03 -13.66
CA PHE A 278 -2.81 11.90 -14.37
C PHE A 278 -2.54 10.46 -14.80
N ALA A 279 -2.73 9.49 -13.90
CA ALA A 279 -2.53 8.08 -14.17
C ALA A 279 -3.51 7.56 -15.24
N ILE A 280 -4.80 7.91 -15.14
CA ILE A 280 -5.82 7.47 -16.11
C ILE A 280 -5.58 8.08 -17.50
N VAL A 281 -5.23 9.36 -17.57
CA VAL A 281 -4.92 10.02 -18.84
C VAL A 281 -3.67 9.38 -19.47
N GLY A 282 -2.59 9.23 -18.71
CA GLY A 282 -1.36 8.60 -19.18
C GLY A 282 -1.59 7.16 -19.66
N ALA A 283 -2.30 6.34 -18.87
CA ALA A 283 -2.62 4.97 -19.26
C ALA A 283 -3.44 4.91 -20.55
N LYS A 284 -4.45 5.77 -20.72
CA LYS A 284 -5.26 5.83 -21.94
C LYS A 284 -4.44 6.23 -23.17
N ILE A 285 -3.58 7.24 -23.05
CA ILE A 285 -2.69 7.67 -24.14
C ILE A 285 -1.81 6.50 -24.58
N VAL A 286 -1.07 5.93 -23.63
CA VAL A 286 -0.11 4.85 -23.87
C VAL A 286 -0.81 3.63 -24.48
N LEU A 287 -1.90 3.15 -23.87
CA LEU A 287 -2.63 1.99 -24.37
C LEU A 287 -3.20 2.23 -25.77
N THR A 288 -3.75 3.41 -26.04
CA THR A 288 -4.29 3.73 -27.37
C THR A 288 -3.20 3.70 -28.44
N MET A 289 -2.05 4.33 -28.16
CA MET A 289 -0.93 4.38 -29.10
C MET A 289 -0.33 2.99 -29.36
N ILE A 290 -0.26 2.15 -28.32
CA ILE A 290 0.17 0.75 -28.44
C ILE A 290 -0.81 -0.03 -29.31
N LEU A 291 -2.10 -0.01 -28.99
CA LEU A 291 -3.13 -0.80 -29.68
C LEU A 291 -3.32 -0.42 -31.15
N GLN A 292 -2.94 0.80 -31.55
CA GLN A 292 -2.94 1.23 -32.95
C GLN A 292 -1.81 0.63 -33.78
N GLN A 293 -0.72 0.18 -33.15
CA GLN A 293 0.51 -0.22 -33.86
C GLN A 293 0.93 -1.67 -33.58
N TYR A 294 0.50 -2.25 -32.46
CA TYR A 294 0.99 -3.53 -31.98
C TYR A 294 -0.16 -4.45 -31.56
N ARG A 295 0.06 -5.74 -31.75
CA ARG A 295 -0.75 -6.82 -31.18
C ARG A 295 0.15 -7.65 -30.28
N PHE A 296 -0.29 -7.89 -29.05
CA PHE A 296 0.43 -8.77 -28.13
C PHE A 296 -0.04 -10.21 -28.29
N VAL A 297 0.92 -11.12 -28.22
CA VAL A 297 0.71 -12.56 -28.13
C VAL A 297 1.63 -13.05 -27.03
N LEU A 298 1.12 -13.92 -26.15
CA LEU A 298 1.92 -14.54 -25.11
C LEU A 298 2.83 -15.59 -25.76
N ASP A 299 4.12 -15.57 -25.43
CA ASP A 299 5.11 -16.51 -25.98
C ASP A 299 4.84 -17.97 -25.56
N CYS A 300 4.22 -18.15 -24.40
CA CYS A 300 3.74 -19.44 -23.90
C CYS A 300 2.40 -19.22 -23.17
N PRO A 301 1.44 -20.17 -23.21
CA PRO A 301 0.30 -20.16 -22.31
C PRO A 301 0.80 -20.36 -20.86
N THR A 302 1.31 -19.30 -20.27
CA THR A 302 1.61 -19.27 -18.84
C THR A 302 0.28 -19.45 -18.12
N THR A 303 0.16 -20.57 -17.40
CA THR A 303 -0.78 -20.63 -16.28
C THR A 303 -0.51 -19.39 -15.44
N TRP A 304 -1.51 -18.52 -15.28
CA TRP A 304 -1.46 -17.37 -14.39
C TRP A 304 -1.32 -17.88 -12.95
N ASN A 305 -0.12 -18.33 -12.58
CA ASN A 305 0.21 -18.66 -11.22
C ASN A 305 0.28 -17.32 -10.50
N SER A 306 -0.77 -17.00 -9.75
CA SER A 306 -0.84 -15.86 -8.82
C SER A 306 0.20 -15.91 -7.68
N GLY A 307 1.24 -16.73 -7.82
CA GLY A 307 2.36 -16.85 -6.91
C GLY A 307 3.44 -15.85 -7.29
N TYR A 308 3.59 -14.81 -6.49
CA TYR A 308 4.83 -14.04 -6.42
C TYR A 308 6.02 -15.01 -6.41
N PRO A 309 7.09 -14.77 -7.20
CA PRO A 309 8.31 -15.55 -7.05
C PRO A 309 8.85 -15.31 -5.64
N SER A 310 8.85 -16.36 -4.83
CA SER A 310 9.56 -16.39 -3.56
C SER A 310 11.05 -16.19 -3.82
N ARG A 311 11.54 -14.95 -3.67
CA ARG A 311 12.96 -14.61 -3.52
C ARG A 311 13.21 -14.00 -2.16
#